data_AF-A0A0S8B975-F1
#
_entry.id   AF-A0A0S8B975-F1
#
_cell.length_a   1.000
_cell.length_b   1.000
_cell.length_c   1.000
_cell.angle_alpha   90.00
_cell.angle_beta   90.00
_cell.angle_gamma   90.00
#
_symmetry.space_group_name_H-M   'P 1'
#
loop_
_entity.id
_entity.type
_entity.pdbx_description
1 polymer ?
#
loop_
_entity_poly.entity_id
_entity_poly.type
_entity_poly.pdbx_seq_one_letter_code
_entity_poly.pdbx_strand_id
1 'polypeptide(L)' 'MADQELITRYNYDEFTAQKVLPWLNFESSPALGQQAPDFPLWELDGEKTSLSEIWSAHTYIVVEFGSFT' A
#
# COMPACT_ATOMS: atom_id res chain seq x y z
N MET A 1 -8.44 -1.92 -20.75
CA MET A 1 -9.77 -1.38 -20.38
C MET A 1 -9.93 -1.66 -18.91
N ALA A 2 -10.10 -0.64 -18.07
CA ALA A 2 -10.35 -0.88 -16.66
C ALA A 2 -11.68 -1.62 -16.52
N ASP A 3 -11.69 -2.69 -15.74
CA ASP A 3 -12.90 -3.43 -15.45
C ASP A 3 -13.84 -2.52 -14.64
N GLN A 4 -14.94 -2.10 -15.26
CA GLN A 4 -15.92 -1.19 -14.68
C GLN A 4 -16.57 -1.79 -13.43
N GLU A 5 -16.65 -3.12 -13.31
CA GLU A 5 -17.08 -3.76 -12.06
C GLU A 5 -16.04 -3.56 -10.95
N LEU A 6 -14.76 -3.59 -11.29
CA LEU A 6 -13.65 -3.49 -10.34
C LEU A 6 -13.58 -2.08 -9.73
N ILE A 7 -13.79 -1.04 -10.54
CA ILE A 7 -13.93 0.35 -10.07
C ILE A 7 -15.18 0.51 -9.18
N THR A 8 -16.29 -0.13 -9.53
CA THR A 8 -17.54 -0.05 -8.75
C THR A 8 -17.41 -0.75 -7.40
N ARG A 9 -16.64 -1.84 -7.31
CA ARG A 9 -16.39 -2.60 -6.08
C ARG A 9 -15.31 -1.98 -5.20
N TYR A 10 -14.31 -1.34 -5.81
CA TYR A 10 -13.22 -0.64 -5.13
C TYR A 10 -13.57 0.84 -4.98
N ASN A 11 -14.56 1.12 -4.14
CA ASN A 11 -14.98 2.48 -3.84
C ASN A 11 -14.71 2.80 -2.37
N TYR A 12 -13.99 3.89 -2.11
CA TYR A 12 -13.65 4.40 -0.77
C TYR A 12 -14.83 5.15 -0.12
N ASP A 13 -16.04 5.03 -0.67
CA ASP A 13 -17.24 5.67 -0.15
C ASP A 13 -17.61 5.16 1.25
N GLU A 14 -17.31 3.89 1.54
CA GLU A 14 -17.64 3.25 2.81
C GLU A 14 -16.70 2.08 3.12
N PHE A 15 -16.15 2.05 4.34
CA PHE A 15 -15.25 1.00 4.78
C PHE A 15 -16.02 -0.17 5.42
N THR A 16 -16.67 -1.00 4.59
CA THR A 16 -17.37 -2.22 5.04
C THR A 16 -16.55 -3.48 4.78
N ALA A 17 -16.74 -4.50 5.62
CA ALA A 17 -16.06 -5.79 5.45
C ALA A 17 -16.31 -6.39 4.06
N GLN A 18 -17.53 -6.26 3.52
CA GLN A 18 -17.91 -6.79 2.21
C GLN A 18 -17.15 -6.10 1.06
N LYS A 19 -16.88 -4.80 1.18
CA LYS A 19 -16.13 -4.04 0.17
C LYS A 19 -14.63 -4.27 0.28
N VAL A 20 -14.09 -4.47 1.49
CA VAL A 20 -12.63 -4.48 1.75
C VAL A 20 -12.04 -5.89 1.79
N LEU A 21 -12.68 -6.84 2.47
CA LEU A 21 -12.12 -8.19 2.68
C LEU A 21 -11.75 -8.93 1.39
N PRO A 22 -12.48 -8.83 0.26
CA PRO A 22 -12.10 -9.51 -0.98
C PRO A 22 -10.74 -9.07 -1.53
N TRP A 23 -10.27 -7.87 -1.16
CA TRP A 23 -8.98 -7.32 -1.60
C TRP A 23 -7.84 -7.60 -0.62
N LEU A 24 -8.15 -8.02 0.61
CA LEU A 24 -7.16 -8.28 1.63
C LEU A 24 -6.68 -9.73 1.56
N ASN A 25 -5.39 -9.91 1.26
CA ASN A 25 -4.73 -11.21 1.30
C ASN A 25 -3.95 -11.36 2.61
N PHE A 26 -4.67 -11.63 3.70
CA PHE A 26 -4.07 -11.78 5.02
C PHE A 26 -3.09 -12.97 5.10
N GLU A 27 -3.36 -14.06 4.38
CA GLU A 27 -2.50 -15.25 4.38
C GLU A 27 -1.12 -14.98 3.78
N SER A 28 -1.05 -14.09 2.79
CA SER A 28 0.21 -13.66 2.15
C SER A 28 0.79 -12.38 2.75
N SER A 29 0.17 -11.82 3.79
CA SER A 29 0.65 -10.59 4.41
C SER A 29 1.92 -10.84 5.23
N PRO A 30 2.90 -9.92 5.25
CA PRO A 30 4.07 -10.03 6.10
C PRO A 30 3.68 -10.13 7.58
N ALA A 31 4.25 -11.07 8.31
CA ALA A 31 4.00 -11.23 9.73
C ALA A 31 4.59 -10.08 10.56
N LEU A 32 3.95 -9.73 11.67
CA LEU A 32 4.47 -8.72 12.60
C LEU A 32 5.81 -9.14 13.19
N GLY A 33 6.70 -8.16 13.40
CA GLY A 33 8.04 -8.37 13.94
C GLY A 33 9.04 -8.95 12.94
N GLN A 34 8.61 -9.28 11.72
CA GLN A 34 9.52 -9.57 10.62
C GLN A 34 9.98 -8.28 9.95
N GLN A 35 11.10 -8.36 9.22
CA GLN A 35 11.55 -7.26 8.39
C GLN A 35 10.49 -6.96 7.33
N ALA A 36 10.14 -5.68 7.16
CA ALA A 36 9.23 -5.25 6.12
C ALA A 36 9.84 -5.51 4.73
N PRO A 37 9.02 -5.85 3.71
CA PRO A 37 9.51 -6.04 2.36
C PRO A 37 10.03 -4.73 1.78
N ASP A 38 11.10 -4.80 1.01
CA ASP A 38 11.61 -3.65 0.26
C ASP A 38 10.92 -3.55 -1.11
N PHE A 39 10.70 -2.32 -1.58
CA PHE A 39 10.05 -2.04 -2.87
C PHE A 39 10.43 -0.65 -3.39
N PRO A 40 10.37 -0.42 -4.71
CA PRO A 40 10.67 0.87 -5.29
C PRO A 40 9.59 1.91 -4.95
N LEU A 41 10.04 3.12 -4.70
CA LEU A 41 9.24 4.30 -4.42
C LEU A 41 9.70 5.45 -5.31
N TRP A 42 8.88 6.48 -5.41
CA TRP A 42 9.20 7.71 -6.12
C TRP A 42 8.92 8.89 -5.22
N GLU A 43 9.90 9.78 -5.12
CA GLU A 43 9.73 11.09 -4.52
C GLU A 43 8.79 11.95 -5.40
N LEU A 44 8.25 13.02 -4.81
CA LEU A 44 7.30 13.90 -5.52
C LEU A 44 7.94 14.64 -6.71
N ASP A 45 9.26 14.74 -6.75
CA ASP A 45 10.03 15.31 -7.87
C ASP A 45 10.34 14.29 -8.98
N GLY A 46 9.97 13.02 -8.79
CA GLY A 46 10.17 11.94 -9.75
C GLY A 46 11.47 11.16 -9.57
N GLU A 47 12.30 11.51 -8.59
CA GLU A 47 13.47 10.71 -8.25
C GLU A 47 13.05 9.35 -7.67
N LYS A 48 13.76 8.30 -8.08
CA LYS A 48 13.48 6.94 -7.63
C LYS A 48 14.24 6.65 -6.34
N THR A 49 13.55 6.05 -5.38
CA THR A 49 14.13 5.54 -4.14
C THR A 49 13.59 4.13 -3.81
N SER A 50 13.94 3.59 -2.65
CA SER A 50 13.38 2.35 -2.09
C SER A 50 12.98 2.55 -0.63
N LEU A 51 12.10 1.70 -0.12
CA LEU A 51 11.77 1.74 1.31
C LEU A 51 13.02 1.51 2.17
N SER A 52 13.94 0.67 1.70
CA SER A 52 15.20 0.39 2.40
C SER A 52 16.16 1.57 2.52
N GLU A 53 16.20 2.44 1.50
CA GLU A 53 16.94 3.69 1.56
C GLU A 53 16.35 4.61 2.63
N ILE A 54 15.02 4.75 2.67
CA ILE A 54 14.33 5.62 3.63
C ILE A 54 14.52 5.14 5.07
N TRP A 55 14.35 3.85 5.38
CA TRP A 55 14.53 3.36 6.77
C TRP A 55 15.97 3.43 7.25
N SER A 56 16.95 3.47 6.35
CA SER A 56 18.36 3.56 6.75
C SER A 56 18.68 4.93 7.33
N ALA A 57 17.90 5.94 6.94
CA ALA A 57 18.04 7.32 7.37
C ALA A 57 17.20 7.69 8.60
N HIS A 58 16.31 6.80 9.07
CA HIS A 58 15.35 7.12 10.14
C HIS A 58 15.30 6.04 11.21
N THR A 59 15.14 6.43 12.48
CA THR A 59 15.00 5.47 13.60
C THR A 59 13.65 4.74 13.55
N TYR A 60 12.60 5.41 13.09
CA TYR A 60 11.26 4.87 12.96
C TYR A 60 10.58 5.43 11.71
N ILE A 61 9.74 4.61 11.07
CA ILE A 61 8.94 5.00 9.91
C ILE A 61 7.50 4.54 10.13
N VAL A 62 6.57 5.40 9.76
CA VAL A 62 5.15 5.07 9.58
C VAL A 62 4.84 5.24 8.10
N VAL A 63 4.34 4.18 7.47
CA VAL A 63 3.95 4.19 6.05
C VAL A 63 2.44 4.21 5.95
N GLU A 64 1.90 5.18 5.22
CA GLU A 64 0.49 5.27 4.86
C GLU A 64 0.34 5.03 3.35
N PHE A 65 -0.51 4.08 2.96
CA PHE A 65 -0.85 3.86 1.57
C PHE A 65 -2.17 4.56 1.24
N GLY A 66 -2.17 5.33 0.15
CA GLY A 66 -3.34 6.01 -0.36
C GLY A 66 -3.23 6.24 -1.86
N SER A 67 -4.29 6.79 -2.45
CA SER A 67 -4.32 7.18 -3.85
C SER A 67 -4.91 8.57 -3.99
N PHE A 68 -4.35 9.39 -4.88
CA PHE A 68 -5.01 10.60 -5.35
C PHE A 68 -5.95 10.22 -6.49
N THR A 69 -7.22 10.62 -6.37
CA THR A 69 -8.24 10.52 -7.43
C THR A 69 -8.45 11.86 -8.08
#